data_AF-W2D3U0-F1
#
_entry.id   AF-W2D3U0-F1
#
_cell.length_a   1.000
_cell.length_b   1.000
_cell.length_c   1.000
_cell.angle_alpha   90.00
_cell.angle_beta   90.00
_cell.angle_gamma   90.00
#
_symmetry.space_group_name_H-M   'P 1'
#
loop_
_entity.id
_entity.type
_entity.pdbx_description
1 polymer ?
#
loop_
_entity_poly.entity_id
_entity_poly.type
_entity_poly.pdbx_seq_one_letter_code
_entity_poly.pdbx_strand_id
1 'polypeptide(L)'
;MQMIKDEPWFAAKDVCELLGLDNSRQAVSRLDDDEKGVINSDTLGGKQELTFVNESGMYALIFQSRKPQARAFRKWVTGEVLPSLRKYGYYVAPGAQ
;
A
#
# COMPACT_ATOMS: atom_id res chain seq x y z
N MET A 1 10.10 -6.98 0.07
CA MET A 1 9.97 -5.79 -0.81
C MET A 1 10.89 -6.00 -1.99
N GLN A 2 10.42 -5.75 -3.21
CA GLN A 2 11.23 -5.78 -4.43
C GLN A 2 11.19 -4.40 -5.11
N MET A 3 12.24 -4.04 -5.84
CA MET A 3 12.28 -2.81 -6.63
C MET A 3 12.02 -3.16 -8.11
N ILE A 4 11.00 -2.56 -8.70
CA ILE A 4 10.64 -2.77 -10.11
C ILE A 4 10.45 -1.40 -10.74
N LYS A 5 11.24 -1.09 -11.78
CA LYS A 5 11.24 0.23 -12.44
C LYS A 5 11.37 1.39 -11.43
N ASP A 6 12.26 1.23 -10.46
CA ASP A 6 12.52 2.18 -9.37
C ASP A 6 11.33 2.44 -8.41
N GLU A 7 10.26 1.64 -8.49
CA GLU A 7 9.14 1.68 -7.56
C GLU A 7 9.22 0.51 -6.57
N PRO A 8 8.83 0.70 -5.29
CA PRO A 8 8.77 -0.37 -4.32
C PRO A 8 7.50 -1.21 -4.51
N TRP A 9 7.69 -2.52 -4.52
CA TRP A 9 6.63 -3.52 -4.59
C TRP A 9 6.63 -4.37 -3.31
N PHE A 10 5.43 -4.57 -2.77
CA PHE A 10 5.20 -5.24 -1.48
C PHE A 10 4.41 -6.53 -1.69
N ALA A 11 4.76 -7.58 -0.95
CA ALA A 11 4.01 -8.83 -1.00
C ALA A 11 2.58 -8.56 -0.49
N ALA A 12 1.58 -8.80 -1.34
CA ALA A 12 0.20 -8.39 -1.05
C ALA A 12 -0.37 -9.10 0.19
N LYS A 13 0.06 -10.35 0.41
CA LYS A 13 -0.30 -11.14 1.59
C LYS A 13 0.12 -10.44 2.89
N ASP A 14 1.38 -10.05 2.98
CA ASP A 14 1.95 -9.41 4.18
C ASP A 14 1.28 -8.07 4.46
N VAL A 15 1.04 -7.28 3.41
CA VAL A 15 0.30 -6.01 3.51
C VAL A 15 -1.12 -6.25 4.02
N CYS A 16 -1.83 -7.24 3.49
CA CYS A 16 -3.18 -7.57 3.93
C CYS A 16 -3.23 -8.05 5.38
N GLU A 17 -2.31 -8.92 5.81
CA GLU A 17 -2.20 -9.37 7.21
C GLU A 17 -1.94 -8.18 8.15
N LEU A 18 -0.97 -7.32 7.80
CA LEU A 18 -0.67 -6.12 8.57
C LEU A 18 -1.87 -5.19 8.68
N LEU A 19 -2.70 -5.11 7.64
CA LEU A 19 -3.91 -4.28 7.60
C LEU A 19 -5.16 -4.96 8.17
N GLY A 20 -5.09 -6.25 8.51
CA GLY A 20 -6.25 -7.01 9.01
C GLY A 20 -7.32 -7.21 7.93
N LEU A 21 -6.88 -7.42 6.70
CA LEU A 21 -7.71 -7.76 5.55
C LEU A 21 -7.67 -9.28 5.37
N ASP A 22 -8.54 -9.98 6.11
CA ASP A 22 -8.52 -11.45 6.25
C ASP A 22 -8.62 -12.19 4.90
N ASN A 23 -9.40 -11.63 3.95
CA ASN A 23 -9.48 -12.14 2.59
C ASN A 23 -8.59 -11.32 1.65
N SER A 24 -7.29 -11.63 1.65
CA SER A 24 -6.30 -10.93 0.83
C SER A 24 -6.63 -11.00 -0.67
N ARG A 25 -7.14 -12.14 -1.16
CA ARG A 25 -7.55 -12.28 -2.57
C ARG A 25 -8.67 -11.32 -2.95
N GLN A 26 -9.70 -11.19 -2.10
CA GLN A 26 -10.79 -10.24 -2.32
C GLN A 26 -10.33 -8.79 -2.21
N ALA A 27 -9.43 -8.49 -1.26
CA ALA A 27 -8.91 -7.13 -1.10
C ALA A 27 -8.11 -6.70 -2.34
N VAL A 28 -7.26 -7.58 -2.84
CA VAL A 28 -6.42 -7.34 -4.02
C VAL A 28 -7.21 -7.37 -5.32
N SER A 29 -8.29 -8.15 -5.41
CA SER A 29 -9.13 -8.17 -6.62
C SER A 29 -9.86 -6.84 -6.90
N ARG A 30 -9.89 -5.93 -5.92
CA ARG A 30 -10.47 -4.59 -6.04
C ARG A 30 -9.46 -3.52 -6.47
N LEU A 31 -8.18 -3.88 -6.57
CA LEU A 31 -7.14 -3.00 -7.06
C LEU A 31 -7.13 -2.99 -8.58
N ASP A 32 -6.72 -1.87 -9.17
CA ASP A 32 -6.55 -1.75 -10.60
C ASP A 32 -5.39 -2.63 -11.09
N ASP A 33 -5.34 -2.90 -12.39
CA ASP A 33 -4.37 -3.85 -12.95
C ASP A 33 -2.93 -3.31 -12.96
N ASP A 34 -2.75 -1.99 -12.89
CA ASP A 34 -1.46 -1.32 -12.74
C ASP A 34 -0.97 -1.25 -11.28
N GLU A 35 -1.85 -1.54 -10.31
CA GLU A 35 -1.53 -1.51 -8.88
C GLU A 35 -1.06 -2.85 -8.32
N LYS A 36 -1.20 -3.93 -9.10
CA LYS A 36 -0.91 -5.31 -8.68
C LYS A 36 -0.19 -6.09 -9.78
N GLY A 37 0.52 -7.14 -9.39
CA GLY A 37 1.25 -7.97 -10.33
C GLY A 37 1.70 -9.28 -9.71
N VAL A 38 2.03 -10.26 -10.54
CA VAL A 38 2.58 -11.55 -10.11
C VAL A 38 4.08 -11.51 -10.30
N ILE A 39 4.82 -11.86 -9.24
CA ILE A 39 6.27 -11.91 -9.23
C ILE A 39 6.71 -13.29 -8.79
N ASN A 40 7.67 -13.86 -9.52
CA ASN A 40 8.37 -15.06 -9.09
C ASN A 40 9.32 -14.71 -7.95
N SER A 41 9.04 -15.25 -6.77
CA SER A 41 9.84 -15.04 -5.57
C SER A 41 10.40 -16.36 -5.07
N ASP A 42 11.67 -16.37 -4.67
CA ASP A 42 12.25 -17.48 -3.92
C ASP A 42 11.71 -17.46 -2.49
N THR A 43 11.07 -18.55 -2.08
CA THR A 43 10.55 -18.75 -0.72
C THR A 43 11.21 -19.99 -0.10
N LEU A 44 10.95 -20.25 1.18
CA LEU A 44 11.38 -21.49 1.84
C LEU A 44 10.82 -22.76 1.17
N GLY A 45 9.69 -22.64 0.45
CA GLY A 45 9.11 -23.72 -0.35
C GLY A 45 9.61 -23.78 -1.79
N GLY A 46 10.64 -23.00 -2.14
CA GLY A 46 11.14 -22.84 -3.50
C GLY A 46 10.52 -21.64 -4.24
N LYS A 47 10.65 -21.62 -5.56
CA LYS A 47 10.12 -20.56 -6.42
C LYS A 47 8.60 -20.60 -6.43
N GLN A 48 7.98 -19.50 -6.03
CA GLN A 48 6.54 -19.34 -6.01
C GLN A 48 6.12 -18.04 -6.71
N GLU A 49 5.00 -18.12 -7.43
CA GLU A 49 4.31 -16.94 -7.96
C GLU A 49 3.50 -16.30 -6.83
N LEU A 50 3.90 -15.09 -6.45
CA LEU A 50 3.23 -14.33 -5.40
C LEU A 50 2.67 -13.04 -5.98
N THR A 51 1.52 -12.63 -5.47
CA THR A 51 0.95 -11.33 -5.80
C THR A 51 1.66 -10.24 -5.01
N PHE A 52 2.13 -9.23 -5.70
CA PHE A 52 2.67 -8.00 -5.15
C PHE A 52 1.80 -6.82 -5.53
N VAL A 53 1.88 -5.76 -4.73
CA VAL A 53 1.23 -4.47 -4.98
C VAL A 53 2.29 -3.37 -4.94
N ASN A 54 2.15 -2.36 -5.80
CA ASN A 54 3.00 -1.17 -5.75
C ASN A 54 2.53 -0.22 -4.63
N GLU A 55 3.14 0.96 -4.57
CA GLU A 55 2.80 1.98 -3.57
C GLU A 55 1.33 2.47 -3.69
N SER A 56 0.83 2.66 -4.91
CA SER A 56 -0.59 3.04 -5.13
C SER A 56 -1.54 1.98 -4.57
N GLY A 57 -1.34 0.72 -4.95
CA GLY A 57 -2.14 -0.41 -4.46
C GLY A 57 -2.04 -0.58 -2.94
N MET A 58 -0.87 -0.33 -2.35
CA MET A 58 -0.71 -0.33 -0.90
C MET A 58 -1.59 0.74 -0.24
N TYR A 59 -1.60 1.99 -0.75
CA TYR A 59 -2.47 3.04 -0.21
C TYR A 59 -3.96 2.71 -0.37
N ALA A 60 -4.35 2.14 -1.50
CA ALA A 60 -5.72 1.66 -1.72
C ALA A 60 -6.12 0.60 -0.68
N LEU A 61 -5.24 -0.36 -0.36
CA LEU A 61 -5.47 -1.34 0.70
C LEU A 61 -5.55 -0.69 2.09
N ILE A 62 -4.68 0.28 2.40
CA ILE A 62 -4.72 1.02 3.68
C ILE A 62 -6.10 1.68 3.86
N PHE A 63 -6.67 2.25 2.80
CA PHE A 63 -7.97 2.93 2.87
C PHE A 63 -9.14 1.96 3.07
N GLN A 64 -8.99 0.69 2.72
CA GLN A 64 -9.95 -0.38 3.00
C GLN A 64 -9.88 -0.90 4.45
N SER A 65 -8.73 -0.75 5.12
CA SER A 65 -8.53 -1.28 6.46
C SER A 65 -9.40 -0.60 7.52
N ARG A 66 -9.83 -1.40 8.50
CA ARG A 66 -10.55 -0.92 9.69
C ARG A 66 -9.66 -0.72 10.90
N LYS A 67 -8.35 -1.04 10.82
CA LYS A 67 -7.42 -0.90 11.94
C LYS A 67 -7.26 0.57 12.35
N PRO A 68 -7.10 0.87 13.65
CA PRO A 68 -6.96 2.24 14.14
C PRO A 68 -5.82 3.03 13.47
N GLN A 69 -4.69 2.38 13.20
CA GLN A 69 -3.51 2.96 12.58
C GLN A 69 -3.80 3.38 11.13
N ALA A 70 -4.46 2.52 10.35
CA ALA A 70 -4.87 2.83 8.98
C ALA A 70 -5.90 3.97 8.94
N ARG A 71 -6.83 4.01 9.91
CA ARG A 71 -7.79 5.13 10.06
C ARG A 71 -7.09 6.43 10.41
N ALA A 72 -6.09 6.40 11.29
CA ALA A 72 -5.30 7.57 11.66
C ALA A 72 -4.52 8.11 10.45
N PHE A 73 -3.86 7.23 9.71
CA PHE A 73 -3.17 7.58 8.47
C PHE A 73 -4.14 8.19 7.45
N ARG A 74 -5.28 7.55 7.18
CA ARG A 74 -6.29 8.08 6.26
C ARG A 74 -6.78 9.47 6.67
N LYS A 75 -7.05 9.68 7.96
CA LYS A 75 -7.47 10.99 8.48
C LYS A 75 -6.38 12.05 8.31
N TRP A 76 -5.13 11.72 8.60
CA TRP A 76 -4.00 12.62 8.39
C TRP A 76 -3.82 12.97 6.90
N VAL A 77 -3.82 11.97 6.00
CA VAL A 77 -3.70 12.22 4.56
C VAL A 77 -4.83 13.12 4.04
N THR A 78 -6.07 12.78 4.37
CA THR A 78 -7.26 13.49 3.85
C THR A 78 -7.54 14.83 4.53
N GLY A 79 -7.14 14.99 5.79
CA GLY A 79 -7.39 16.19 6.59
C GLY A 79 -6.26 17.20 6.61
N GLU A 80 -5.02 16.76 6.34
CA GLU A 80 -3.83 17.60 6.46
C GLU A 80 -3.01 17.62 5.17
N VAL A 81 -2.59 16.45 4.67
CA VAL A 81 -1.69 16.35 3.51
C VAL A 81 -2.37 16.86 2.24
N LEU A 82 -3.50 16.26 1.84
CA LEU A 82 -4.21 16.64 0.61
C LEU A 82 -4.69 18.11 0.64
N PRO A 83 -5.24 18.64 1.74
CA PRO A 83 -5.55 20.06 1.83
C PRO A 83 -4.34 20.97 1.70
N SER A 84 -3.17 20.58 2.23
CA SER A 84 -1.93 21.36 2.10
C SER A 84 -1.42 21.36 0.66
N LEU A 85 -1.36 20.18 0.02
CA LEU A 85 -1.00 20.06 -1.39
C LEU A 85 -1.92 20.91 -2.29
N ARG A 86 -3.25 20.87 -2.06
CA ARG A 86 -4.21 21.69 -2.81
C ARG A 86 -4.00 23.19 -2.63
N LYS A 87 -3.69 23.65 -1.41
CA LYS A 87 -3.58 25.09 -1.09
C LYS A 87 -2.24 25.68 -1.47
N TYR A 88 -1.16 24.93 -1.27
CA TYR A 88 0.20 25.44 -1.29
C TYR A 88 1.08 24.77 -2.36
N GLY A 89 0.64 23.65 -2.93
CA GLY A 89 1.41 22.85 -3.88
C GLY A 89 2.45 21.92 -3.22
N TYR A 90 2.59 21.97 -1.90
CA TYR A 90 3.52 21.15 -1.13
C TYR A 90 2.96 20.83 0.26
N TYR A 91 3.54 19.81 0.90
CA TYR A 91 3.31 19.46 2.29
C TYR A 91 4.67 19.39 3.00
N VAL A 92 4.79 20.06 4.15
CA VAL A 92 5.99 19.99 5.00
C VAL A 92 5.64 19.15 6.21
N ALA A 93 6.30 18.00 6.35
CA ALA A 93 6.09 17.16 7.50
C ALA A 93 6.53 17.90 8.79
N PRO A 94 5.77 17.80 9.89
CA PRO A 94 6.19 18.33 11.18
C PRO A 94 7.55 17.71 11.56
N GLY A 95 8.59 18.55 11.65
CA GLY A 95 9.96 18.11 11.96
C GLY A 95 10.91 17.97 10.77
N ALA A 96 10.47 18.25 9.54
CA ALA A 96 11.39 18.53 8.44
C ALA A 96 11.99 19.93 8.66
N GLN A 97 13.18 19.98 9.28
CA GLN A 97 14.04 21.17 9.37
C GLN A 97 14.97 21.26 8.16
#